data_AF-A0A378WIM8-F1
#
_entry.id   AF-A0A378WIM8-F1
#
_cell.length_a   1.000
_cell.length_b   1.000
_cell.length_c   1.000
_cell.angle_alpha   90.00
_cell.angle_beta   90.00
_cell.angle_gamma   90.00
#
_symmetry.space_group_name_H-M   'P 1'
#
loop_
_entity.id
_entity.type
_entity.pdbx_description
1 polymer ?
#
loop_
_entity_poly.entity_id
_entity_poly.type
_entity_poly.pdbx_seq_one_letter_code
_entity_poly.pdbx_strand_id
1 'polypeptide(L)'
;MTVVNMVPLAASAVGALAFMTYLLPWGRRPATTTAEGFARELEEAPAVLRPAVLSFASPAHSQLMFALLKLGSPETGFPSVEWWDYSRHGLTVDLLMGAGQTLSDWSSEDVRSRIADHVGADQVTAESPAPGWVRLELRVHDTLAEAVVTDIDQGTVTAAGVDLEAVPAGVREDGTPWLLRILYSHILIAGATGSGKGSVLWSILAGLGPAIKAGFVDVWLADPKGGVEFGVGENKLFVEFATDATTILALLQKAVHEMQERQARMRAAGLRKIVPTQDEPLILLIIDEAAALSSYAERQEQETFRRLTGQLQSQGRAVGVSVIAAVQDPPKRSCPTGNCSRHVSACGWRNRHRSR
;
A
#
# COMPACT_ATOMS: atom_id res chain seq x y z
N MET A 1 -9.29 71.77 4.99
CA MET A 1 -8.09 71.32 4.24
C MET A 1 -7.30 70.40 5.14
N THR A 2 -7.19 69.12 4.79
CA THR A 2 -5.90 68.37 4.74
C THR A 2 -6.16 66.97 4.20
N VAL A 3 -5.46 66.71 3.09
CA VAL A 3 -5.18 65.43 2.43
C VAL A 3 -4.45 64.49 3.40
N VAL A 4 -4.73 63.17 3.37
CA VAL A 4 -3.74 62.07 3.35
C VAL A 4 -4.43 60.74 2.98
N ASN A 5 -4.02 60.21 1.81
CA ASN A 5 -3.94 58.81 1.32
C ASN A 5 -5.22 57.95 1.24
N MET A 6 -5.75 57.56 0.08
CA MET A 6 -5.13 56.86 -1.08
C MET A 6 -4.34 55.58 -0.68
N VAL A 7 -5.12 54.49 -0.54
CA VAL A 7 -4.92 53.03 -0.79
C VAL A 7 -3.46 52.51 -1.02
N PRO A 8 -3.15 51.27 -0.61
CA PRO A 8 -3.32 50.22 -1.62
C PRO A 8 -3.96 48.92 -1.09
N LEU A 9 -5.03 48.52 -1.78
CA LEU A 9 -5.77 47.27 -1.75
C LEU A 9 -4.94 46.12 -2.36
N ALA A 10 -3.61 46.27 -2.40
CA ALA A 10 -2.67 45.39 -3.10
C ALA A 10 -1.95 44.42 -2.15
N ALA A 11 -2.11 44.56 -0.83
CA ALA A 11 -1.45 43.70 0.16
C ALA A 11 -2.21 42.40 0.48
N SER A 12 -3.46 42.23 0.00
CA SER A 12 -4.29 41.07 0.30
C SER A 12 -4.04 39.86 -0.61
N ALA A 13 -3.57 40.07 -1.84
CA ALA A 13 -3.33 38.97 -2.78
C ALA A 13 -2.05 38.17 -2.43
N VAL A 14 -0.98 38.86 -2.00
CA VAL A 14 0.30 38.21 -1.63
C VAL A 14 0.17 37.44 -0.32
N GLY A 15 -0.57 37.97 0.66
CA GLY A 15 -0.84 37.28 1.92
C GLY A 15 -1.71 36.03 1.74
N ALA A 16 -2.72 36.07 0.87
CA ALA A 16 -3.56 34.92 0.56
C ALA A 16 -2.79 33.83 -0.21
N LEU A 17 -1.94 34.21 -1.17
CA LEU A 17 -1.07 33.25 -1.88
C LEU A 17 -0.06 32.59 -0.93
N ALA A 18 0.59 33.38 -0.07
CA ALA A 18 1.56 32.90 0.90
C ALA A 18 0.92 31.94 1.93
N PHE A 19 -0.30 32.24 2.36
CA PHE A 19 -1.09 31.39 3.25
C PHE A 19 -1.53 30.08 2.58
N MET A 20 -1.95 30.12 1.30
CA MET A 20 -2.24 28.91 0.52
C MET A 20 -1.01 28.03 0.31
N THR A 21 0.15 28.61 0.00
CA THR A 21 1.41 27.84 -0.11
C THR A 21 1.86 27.21 1.20
N TYR A 22 1.49 27.78 2.35
CA TYR A 22 1.83 27.21 3.66
C TYR A 22 0.94 26.03 4.06
N LEU A 23 -0.24 25.90 3.43
CA LEU A 23 -1.19 24.80 3.65
C LEU A 23 -1.04 23.66 2.64
N LEU A 24 -0.36 23.88 1.51
CA LEU A 24 -0.09 22.85 0.51
C LEU A 24 1.13 22.01 0.94
N PRO A 25 0.95 20.74 1.37
CA PRO A 25 2.06 19.98 1.94
C PRO A 25 3.13 19.62 0.91
N TRP A 26 2.79 19.62 -0.39
CA TRP A 26 3.66 19.17 -1.49
C TRP A 26 3.44 20.01 -2.75
N GLY A 27 4.45 20.08 -3.63
CA GLY A 27 4.51 20.88 -4.86
C GLY A 27 3.46 20.50 -5.90
N ARG A 28 2.20 20.84 -5.63
CA ARG A 28 1.03 20.57 -6.46
C ARG A 28 0.76 21.76 -7.38
N ARG A 29 0.43 21.47 -8.64
CA ARG A 29 -0.07 22.48 -9.57
C ARG A 29 -1.46 22.94 -9.07
N PRO A 30 -1.74 24.25 -9.02
CA PRO A 30 -3.09 24.72 -8.75
C PRO A 30 -4.03 24.21 -9.84
N ALA A 31 -5.27 23.86 -9.47
CA ALA A 31 -6.30 23.49 -10.43
C ALA A 31 -6.41 24.59 -11.51
N THR A 32 -6.38 24.19 -12.78
CA THR A 32 -6.46 25.10 -13.92
C THR A 32 -7.77 25.88 -13.85
N THR A 33 -7.64 27.18 -13.57
CA THR A 33 -8.76 28.05 -13.19
C THR A 33 -9.43 28.74 -14.39
N THR A 34 -9.02 28.39 -15.62
CA THR A 34 -9.58 28.98 -16.86
C THR A 34 -10.57 28.02 -17.51
N ALA A 35 -11.71 28.55 -17.97
CA ALA A 35 -12.76 27.76 -18.62
C ALA A 35 -12.26 27.01 -19.86
N GLU A 36 -11.32 27.59 -20.62
CA GLU A 36 -10.68 26.96 -21.78
C GLU A 36 -9.72 25.83 -21.38
N GLY A 37 -8.97 25.99 -20.29
CA GLY A 37 -8.11 24.93 -19.73
C GLY A 37 -8.91 23.74 -19.22
N PHE A 38 -10.02 24.00 -18.52
CA PHE A 38 -10.93 22.96 -18.05
C PHE A 38 -11.58 22.18 -19.20
N ALA A 39 -12.06 22.87 -20.25
CA ALA A 39 -12.67 22.22 -21.41
C ALA A 39 -11.70 21.25 -22.10
N ARG A 40 -10.42 21.66 -22.22
CA ARG A 40 -9.36 20.83 -22.79
C ARG A 40 -9.05 19.61 -21.93
N GLU A 41 -8.90 19.78 -20.61
CA GLU A 41 -8.62 18.68 -19.69
C GLU A 41 -9.78 17.66 -19.61
N LEU A 42 -11.03 18.12 -19.74
CA LEU A 42 -12.22 17.26 -19.81
C LEU A 42 -12.30 16.47 -21.14
N GLU A 43 -11.87 17.08 -22.24
CA GLU A 43 -11.81 16.42 -23.55
C GLU A 43 -10.72 15.34 -23.59
N GLU A 44 -9.55 15.63 -23.00
CA GLU A 44 -8.43 14.70 -22.84
C GLU A 44 -8.74 13.54 -21.85
N ALA A 45 -9.69 13.73 -20.92
CA ALA A 45 -10.06 12.70 -19.95
C ALA A 45 -10.77 11.49 -20.61
N PRO A 46 -10.45 10.25 -20.18
CA PRO A 46 -11.15 9.05 -20.62
C PRO A 46 -12.66 9.15 -20.42
N ALA A 47 -13.45 8.64 -21.36
CA ALA A 47 -14.91 8.81 -21.37
C ALA A 47 -15.59 8.38 -20.05
N VAL A 48 -15.05 7.35 -19.40
CA VAL A 48 -15.58 6.83 -18.13
C VAL A 48 -15.31 7.77 -16.94
N LEU A 49 -14.23 8.57 -17.00
CA LEU A 49 -13.85 9.51 -15.94
C LEU A 49 -14.49 10.90 -16.11
N ARG A 50 -15.03 11.23 -17.28
CA ARG A 50 -15.61 12.55 -17.56
C ARG A 50 -16.69 12.98 -16.57
N PRO A 51 -17.63 12.13 -16.12
CA PRO A 51 -18.62 12.52 -15.11
C PRO A 51 -17.95 12.90 -13.78
N ALA A 52 -16.97 12.11 -13.33
CA ALA A 52 -16.23 12.39 -12.11
C ALA A 52 -15.41 13.68 -12.22
N VAL A 53 -14.67 13.87 -13.31
CA VAL A 53 -13.89 15.09 -13.57
C VAL A 53 -14.83 16.30 -13.59
N LEU A 54 -15.96 16.24 -14.30
CA LEU A 54 -16.93 17.33 -14.34
C LEU A 54 -17.45 17.69 -12.94
N SER A 55 -17.77 16.69 -12.12
CA SER A 55 -18.29 16.89 -10.76
C SER A 55 -17.29 17.52 -9.80
N PHE A 56 -15.99 17.23 -9.91
CA PHE A 56 -14.97 17.74 -8.97
C PHE A 56 -14.15 18.93 -9.48
N ALA A 57 -13.96 19.07 -10.78
CA ALA A 57 -13.14 20.12 -11.35
C ALA A 57 -13.89 21.45 -11.52
N SER A 58 -15.21 21.41 -11.67
CA SER A 58 -16.04 22.60 -11.82
C SER A 58 -16.68 23.00 -10.48
N PRO A 59 -16.37 24.17 -9.90
CA PRO A 59 -16.95 24.61 -8.62
C PRO A 59 -18.48 24.55 -8.56
N ALA A 60 -19.17 24.91 -9.66
CA ALA A 60 -20.63 24.85 -9.74
C ALA A 60 -21.18 23.41 -9.63
N HIS A 61 -20.53 22.46 -10.30
CA HIS A 61 -20.92 21.05 -10.28
C HIS A 61 -20.56 20.42 -8.93
N SER A 62 -19.43 20.78 -8.33
CA SER A 62 -19.04 20.29 -7.01
C SER A 62 -20.02 20.75 -5.94
N GLN A 63 -20.43 22.02 -5.94
CA GLN A 63 -21.43 22.54 -5.01
C GLN A 63 -22.80 21.85 -5.21
N LEU A 64 -23.21 21.65 -6.47
CA LEU A 64 -24.46 20.93 -6.79
C LEU A 64 -24.41 19.48 -6.28
N MET A 65 -23.32 18.77 -6.56
CA MET A 65 -23.10 17.41 -6.07
C MET A 65 -23.13 17.36 -4.54
N PHE A 66 -22.37 18.22 -3.85
CA PHE A 66 -22.37 18.25 -2.39
C PHE A 66 -23.74 18.58 -1.81
N ALA A 67 -24.53 19.45 -2.45
CA ALA A 67 -25.91 19.71 -2.04
C ALA A 67 -26.81 18.48 -2.20
N LEU A 68 -26.76 17.81 -3.36
CA LEU A 68 -27.56 16.60 -3.64
C LEU A 68 -27.20 15.43 -2.71
N LEU A 69 -25.92 15.33 -2.36
CA LEU A 69 -25.40 14.31 -1.45
C LEU A 69 -25.54 14.68 0.03
N LYS A 70 -26.12 15.85 0.35
CA LYS A 70 -26.27 16.36 1.73
C LYS A 70 -24.93 16.48 2.48
N LEU A 71 -23.85 16.79 1.73
CA LEU A 71 -22.50 17.03 2.24
C LEU A 71 -22.19 18.53 2.41
N GLY A 72 -23.19 19.39 2.26
CA GLY A 72 -23.09 20.82 2.48
C GLY A 72 -24.44 21.51 2.22
N SER A 73 -24.54 22.76 2.62
CA SER A 73 -25.70 23.60 2.36
C SER A 73 -25.29 25.06 2.21
N PRO A 74 -26.15 25.92 1.61
CA PRO A 74 -25.89 27.35 1.57
C PRO A 74 -25.75 28.00 2.96
N GLU A 75 -26.31 27.38 4.01
CA GLU A 75 -26.31 27.91 5.38
C GLU A 75 -25.04 27.51 6.16
N THR A 76 -24.57 26.28 5.98
CA THR A 76 -23.40 25.74 6.69
C THR A 76 -22.10 25.85 5.89
N GLY A 77 -22.20 26.20 4.61
CA GLY A 77 -21.11 26.14 3.65
C GLY A 77 -20.98 24.77 2.97
N PHE A 78 -20.21 24.76 1.88
CA PHE A 78 -19.87 23.57 1.11
C PHE A 78 -18.39 23.23 1.31
N PRO A 79 -18.03 21.94 1.25
CA PRO A 79 -16.64 21.53 1.09
C PRO A 79 -16.02 22.17 -0.16
N SER A 80 -14.75 22.53 -0.09
CA SER A 80 -14.02 23.10 -1.24
C SER A 80 -13.07 22.06 -1.83
N VAL A 81 -13.14 21.87 -3.14
CA VAL A 81 -12.15 21.06 -3.88
C VAL A 81 -10.94 21.96 -4.12
N GLU A 82 -9.81 21.59 -3.55
CA GLU A 82 -8.56 22.37 -3.62
C GLU A 82 -7.62 21.84 -4.70
N TRP A 83 -7.67 20.53 -4.94
CA TRP A 83 -6.84 19.87 -5.92
C TRP A 83 -7.50 18.61 -6.46
N TRP A 84 -7.28 18.30 -7.72
CA TRP A 84 -7.66 17.04 -8.32
C TRP A 84 -6.68 16.69 -9.43
N ASP A 85 -6.54 15.40 -9.70
CA ASP A 85 -5.75 14.86 -10.81
C ASP A 85 -6.31 13.48 -11.18
N TYR A 86 -6.21 13.09 -12.45
CA TYR A 86 -6.67 11.80 -12.92
C TYR A 86 -5.58 11.03 -13.63
N SER A 87 -5.64 9.72 -13.48
CA SER A 87 -4.82 8.77 -14.24
C SER A 87 -5.72 7.90 -15.11
N ARG A 88 -5.11 6.96 -15.84
CA ARG A 88 -5.88 5.95 -16.59
C ARG A 88 -6.76 5.06 -15.70
N HIS A 89 -6.56 5.06 -14.38
CA HIS A 89 -7.22 4.13 -13.45
C HIS A 89 -8.27 4.77 -12.54
N GLY A 90 -8.27 6.10 -12.43
CA GLY A 90 -9.08 6.78 -11.44
C GLY A 90 -8.83 8.28 -11.36
N LEU A 91 -9.52 8.91 -10.43
CA LEU A 91 -9.44 10.33 -10.10
C LEU A 91 -9.09 10.48 -8.61
N THR A 92 -8.09 11.28 -8.29
CA THR A 92 -7.76 11.69 -6.91
C THR A 92 -8.23 13.11 -6.71
N VAL A 93 -8.92 13.37 -5.60
CA VAL A 93 -9.45 14.69 -5.26
C VAL A 93 -9.11 15.01 -3.81
N ASP A 94 -8.49 16.15 -3.56
CA ASP A 94 -8.27 16.69 -2.23
C ASP A 94 -9.22 17.85 -1.98
N LEU A 95 -9.97 17.73 -0.88
CA LEU A 95 -10.96 18.70 -0.47
C LEU A 95 -10.80 19.11 0.98
N LEU A 96 -11.18 20.35 1.28
CA LEU A 96 -11.33 20.84 2.64
C LEU A 96 -12.74 20.52 3.13
N MET A 97 -12.84 19.87 4.29
CA MET A 97 -14.12 19.52 4.90
C MET A 97 -14.91 20.76 5.30
N GLY A 98 -16.24 20.67 5.19
CA GLY A 98 -17.14 21.71 5.71
C GLY A 98 -17.06 21.78 7.24
N ALA A 99 -17.43 22.94 7.80
CA ALA A 99 -17.44 23.14 9.24
C ALA A 99 -18.34 22.10 9.94
N GLY A 100 -17.80 21.43 10.97
CA GLY A 100 -18.51 20.40 11.72
C GLY A 100 -18.46 18.98 11.14
N GLN A 101 -17.87 18.80 9.96
CA GLN A 101 -17.66 17.48 9.37
C GLN A 101 -16.41 16.80 9.93
N THR A 102 -16.44 15.47 9.92
CA THR A 102 -15.38 14.60 10.38
C THR A 102 -15.01 13.59 9.30
N LEU A 103 -13.80 13.00 9.39
CA LEU A 103 -13.40 11.92 8.49
C LEU A 103 -14.36 10.72 8.56
N SER A 104 -14.97 10.45 9.71
CA SER A 104 -15.97 9.38 9.84
C SER A 104 -17.20 9.61 8.96
N ASP A 105 -17.60 10.86 8.74
CA ASP A 105 -18.74 11.17 7.87
C ASP A 105 -18.41 10.81 6.42
N TRP A 106 -17.20 11.20 5.97
CA TRP A 106 -16.71 10.94 4.61
C TRP A 106 -16.30 9.49 4.34
N SER A 107 -15.79 8.78 5.36
CA SER A 107 -15.40 7.37 5.24
C SER A 107 -16.55 6.39 5.44
N SER A 108 -17.74 6.87 5.80
CA SER A 108 -18.94 6.03 5.92
C SER A 108 -19.27 5.35 4.59
N GLU A 109 -19.72 4.09 4.66
CA GLU A 109 -20.05 3.29 3.47
C GLU A 109 -21.18 3.91 2.66
N ASP A 110 -22.17 4.49 3.35
CA ASP A 110 -23.29 5.19 2.73
C ASP A 110 -22.84 6.42 1.91
N VAL A 111 -21.99 7.30 2.48
CA VAL A 111 -21.49 8.47 1.75
C VAL A 111 -20.63 8.05 0.56
N ARG A 112 -19.73 7.07 0.76
CA ARG A 112 -18.86 6.59 -0.32
C ARG A 112 -19.66 5.96 -1.46
N SER A 113 -20.69 5.16 -1.15
CA SER A 113 -21.58 4.58 -2.17
C SER A 113 -22.35 5.66 -2.93
N ARG A 114 -22.91 6.66 -2.23
CA ARG A 114 -23.65 7.73 -2.89
C ARG A 114 -22.77 8.60 -3.80
N ILE A 115 -21.52 8.86 -3.40
CA ILE A 115 -20.55 9.54 -4.27
C ILE A 115 -20.23 8.65 -5.48
N ALA A 116 -19.93 7.36 -5.27
CA ALA A 116 -19.62 6.40 -6.33
C ALA A 116 -20.71 6.32 -7.39
N ASP A 117 -21.97 6.19 -6.98
CA ASP A 117 -23.14 6.12 -7.87
C ASP A 117 -23.35 7.43 -8.63
N HIS A 118 -23.13 8.58 -7.98
CA HIS A 118 -23.30 9.89 -8.60
C HIS A 118 -22.28 10.15 -9.71
N VAL A 119 -21.03 9.76 -9.48
CA VAL A 119 -19.91 10.03 -10.40
C VAL A 119 -19.60 8.88 -11.36
N GLY A 120 -20.30 7.75 -11.22
CA GLY A 120 -20.11 6.56 -12.03
C GLY A 120 -18.79 5.83 -11.78
N ALA A 121 -18.30 5.81 -10.53
CA ALA A 121 -17.10 5.08 -10.14
C ALA A 121 -17.45 3.74 -9.48
N ASP A 122 -16.61 2.71 -9.69
CA ASP A 122 -16.80 1.39 -9.09
C ASP A 122 -16.57 1.41 -7.57
N GLN A 123 -15.62 2.24 -7.11
CA GLN A 123 -15.30 2.37 -5.70
C GLN A 123 -14.78 3.77 -5.38
N VAL A 124 -15.18 4.29 -4.23
CA VAL A 124 -14.63 5.52 -3.64
C VAL A 124 -14.00 5.19 -2.29
N THR A 125 -12.77 5.63 -2.06
CA THR A 125 -12.12 5.62 -0.74
C THR A 125 -11.98 7.06 -0.23
N ALA A 126 -11.95 7.21 1.09
CA ALA A 126 -11.80 8.50 1.74
C ALA A 126 -10.75 8.38 2.84
N GLU A 127 -9.69 9.17 2.76
CA GLU A 127 -8.59 9.23 3.73
C GLU A 127 -8.33 10.68 4.14
N SER A 128 -7.64 10.90 5.27
CA SER A 128 -7.30 12.26 5.72
C SER A 128 -5.80 12.49 5.61
N PRO A 129 -5.32 13.26 4.62
CA PRO A 129 -3.90 13.57 4.48
C PRO A 129 -3.42 14.55 5.58
N ALA A 130 -4.31 15.39 6.09
CA ALA A 130 -4.07 16.32 7.20
C ALA A 130 -5.40 16.64 7.90
N PRO A 131 -5.40 17.08 9.17
CA PRO A 131 -6.62 17.50 9.85
C PRO A 131 -7.39 18.56 9.05
N GLY A 132 -8.70 18.36 8.89
CA GLY A 132 -9.56 19.23 8.07
C GLY A 132 -9.59 18.87 6.58
N TRP A 133 -8.68 18.02 6.11
CA TRP A 133 -8.63 17.56 4.72
C TRP A 133 -9.17 16.16 4.56
N VAL A 134 -9.82 15.93 3.42
CA VAL A 134 -10.20 14.62 2.92
C VAL A 134 -9.64 14.45 1.52
N ARG A 135 -9.02 13.30 1.29
CA ARG A 135 -8.65 12.79 -0.02
C ARG A 135 -9.67 11.74 -0.43
N LEU A 136 -10.32 11.97 -1.55
CA LEU A 136 -11.15 10.98 -2.23
C LEU A 136 -10.32 10.33 -3.33
N GLU A 137 -10.27 8.99 -3.34
CA GLU A 137 -9.78 8.25 -4.51
C GLU A 137 -10.95 7.53 -5.16
N LEU A 138 -11.24 7.93 -6.39
CA LEU A 138 -12.29 7.35 -7.22
C LEU A 138 -11.66 6.34 -8.17
N ARG A 139 -12.03 5.08 -8.00
CA ARG A 139 -11.57 3.98 -8.84
C ARG A 139 -12.64 3.68 -9.87
N VAL A 140 -12.28 3.88 -11.13
CA VAL A 140 -13.15 3.65 -12.29
C VAL A 140 -12.75 2.39 -13.05
N HIS A 141 -11.51 1.92 -12.83
CA HIS A 141 -11.03 0.64 -13.30
C HIS A 141 -10.52 -0.19 -12.13
N ASP A 142 -10.81 -1.49 -12.15
CA ASP A 142 -10.16 -2.44 -11.25
C ASP A 142 -8.73 -2.71 -11.72
N THR A 143 -7.76 -2.00 -11.13
CA THR A 143 -6.32 -2.17 -11.42
C THR A 143 -5.78 -3.56 -11.09
N LEU A 144 -6.55 -4.37 -10.36
CA LEU A 144 -6.21 -5.74 -10.00
C LEU A 144 -6.98 -6.78 -10.84
N ALA A 145 -7.89 -6.36 -11.72
CA ALA A 145 -8.65 -7.29 -12.56
C ALA A 145 -7.80 -7.90 -13.67
N GLU A 146 -6.82 -7.15 -14.18
CA GLU A 146 -5.87 -7.64 -15.18
C GLU A 146 -4.48 -7.80 -14.54
N ALA A 147 -3.84 -8.95 -14.79
CA ALA A 147 -2.49 -9.21 -14.32
C ALA A 147 -1.51 -8.28 -15.05
N VAL A 148 -0.86 -7.40 -14.30
CA VAL A 148 0.20 -6.54 -14.85
C VAL A 148 1.49 -7.35 -14.93
N VAL A 149 2.01 -7.54 -16.14
CA VAL A 149 3.37 -8.06 -16.33
C VAL A 149 4.35 -6.95 -15.95
N THR A 150 5.19 -7.20 -14.95
CA THR A 150 6.25 -6.26 -14.60
C THR A 150 7.41 -6.52 -15.56
N ASP A 151 7.63 -5.64 -16.53
CA ASP A 151 8.90 -5.61 -17.26
C ASP A 151 9.97 -5.23 -16.24
N ILE A 152 10.85 -6.19 -15.92
CA ILE A 152 11.98 -5.96 -15.02
C ILE A 152 13.01 -5.15 -15.80
N ASP A 153 12.81 -3.82 -15.85
CA ASP A 153 13.77 -2.89 -16.43
C ASP A 153 15.07 -2.93 -15.62
N GLN A 154 16.19 -3.11 -16.32
CA GLN A 154 17.50 -3.38 -15.74
C GLN A 154 18.20 -2.08 -15.28
N GLY A 155 17.71 -1.47 -14.20
CA GLY A 155 18.43 -0.40 -13.49
C GLY A 155 18.08 -0.44 -12.00
N THR A 156 18.98 -0.72 -11.06
CA THR A 156 20.27 -0.06 -10.80
C THR A 156 21.24 -1.10 -10.20
N VAL A 157 22.52 -1.01 -10.59
CA VAL A 157 23.55 -2.05 -10.42
C VAL A 157 24.00 -2.24 -8.97
N THR A 158 23.89 -3.47 -8.47
CA THR A 158 24.80 -4.09 -7.47
C THR A 158 25.14 -5.51 -7.94
N ALA A 159 26.08 -6.23 -7.32
CA ALA A 159 26.85 -7.34 -7.92
C ALA A 159 26.10 -8.53 -8.60
N ALA A 160 24.77 -8.64 -8.47
CA ALA A 160 23.89 -9.58 -9.19
C ALA A 160 22.68 -8.91 -9.90
N GLY A 161 22.64 -7.58 -9.96
CA GLY A 161 21.66 -6.78 -10.70
C GLY A 161 20.35 -6.45 -9.97
N VAL A 162 20.21 -6.78 -8.68
CA VAL A 162 18.97 -6.55 -7.89
C VAL A 162 19.28 -5.78 -6.62
N ASP A 163 18.62 -4.64 -6.42
CA ASP A 163 18.59 -3.94 -5.14
C ASP A 163 17.56 -4.61 -4.21
N LEU A 164 18.05 -5.36 -3.21
CA LEU A 164 17.19 -6.04 -2.24
C LEU A 164 16.41 -5.08 -1.33
N GLU A 165 16.78 -3.79 -1.28
CA GLU A 165 16.01 -2.76 -0.59
C GLU A 165 14.97 -2.08 -1.48
N ALA A 166 14.93 -2.37 -2.79
CA ALA A 166 14.03 -1.78 -3.75
C ALA A 166 13.63 -2.77 -4.86
N VAL A 167 13.08 -3.92 -4.45
CA VAL A 167 12.69 -5.01 -5.36
C VAL A 167 11.40 -4.64 -6.10
N PRO A 168 11.38 -4.67 -7.44
CA PRO A 168 10.14 -4.44 -8.19
C PRO A 168 9.17 -5.60 -7.98
N ALA A 169 7.97 -5.28 -7.50
CA ALA A 169 6.92 -6.25 -7.19
C ALA A 169 5.59 -5.97 -7.92
N GLY A 170 5.53 -4.91 -8.73
CA GLY A 170 4.35 -4.54 -9.50
C GLY A 170 4.47 -3.13 -10.08
N VAL A 171 3.33 -2.56 -10.45
CA VAL A 171 3.23 -1.21 -11.03
C VAL A 171 2.19 -0.41 -10.26
N ARG A 172 2.50 0.85 -9.97
CA ARG A 172 1.61 1.81 -9.32
C ARG A 172 0.59 2.38 -10.31
N GLU A 173 -0.41 3.09 -9.80
CA GLU A 173 -1.47 3.68 -10.62
C GLU A 173 -0.91 4.73 -11.61
N ASP A 174 0.14 5.46 -11.24
CA ASP A 174 0.85 6.38 -12.12
C ASP A 174 1.74 5.69 -13.19
N GLY A 175 1.78 4.35 -13.21
CA GLY A 175 2.61 3.57 -14.12
C GLY A 175 4.06 3.39 -13.66
N THR A 176 4.46 3.96 -12.53
CA THR A 176 5.81 3.78 -11.98
C THR A 176 5.95 2.41 -11.29
N PRO A 177 7.17 1.84 -11.21
CA PRO A 177 7.35 0.56 -10.57
C PRO A 177 7.02 0.63 -9.07
N TRP A 178 6.30 -0.39 -8.59
CA TRP A 178 6.08 -0.60 -7.17
C TRP A 178 7.26 -1.36 -6.58
N LEU A 179 8.10 -0.63 -5.86
CA LEU A 179 9.32 -1.16 -5.23
C LEU A 179 9.06 -1.52 -3.76
N LEU A 180 9.52 -2.71 -3.36
CA LEU A 180 9.44 -3.24 -2.01
C LEU A 180 10.84 -3.45 -1.44
N ARG A 181 11.06 -2.94 -0.23
CA ARG A 181 12.24 -3.28 0.56
C ARG A 181 12.05 -4.69 1.11
N ILE A 182 12.91 -5.62 0.71
CA ILE A 182 12.92 -7.02 1.21
C ILE A 182 14.05 -7.21 2.23
N LEU A 183 15.23 -6.65 1.98
CA LEU A 183 16.33 -6.70 2.93
C LEU A 183 16.03 -5.82 4.14
N TYR A 184 16.29 -6.33 5.34
CA TYR A 184 16.02 -5.64 6.60
C TYR A 184 14.55 -5.23 6.77
N SER A 185 13.59 -6.04 6.32
CA SER A 185 12.16 -5.79 6.53
C SER A 185 11.38 -7.08 6.74
N HIS A 186 10.19 -6.92 7.34
CA HIS A 186 9.17 -7.96 7.36
C HIS A 186 7.91 -7.39 6.71
N ILE A 187 7.23 -8.21 5.91
CA ILE A 187 6.08 -7.79 5.10
C ILE A 187 4.86 -8.62 5.51
N LEU A 188 3.73 -7.95 5.66
CA LEU A 188 2.43 -8.59 5.85
C LEU A 188 1.55 -8.30 4.63
N ILE A 189 1.14 -9.36 3.95
CA ILE A 189 0.21 -9.31 2.83
C ILE A 189 -1.16 -9.75 3.34
N ALA A 190 -2.15 -8.87 3.31
CA ALA A 190 -3.50 -9.18 3.77
C ALA A 190 -4.51 -9.02 2.63
N GLY A 191 -5.48 -9.92 2.52
CA GLY A 191 -6.58 -9.77 1.56
C GLY A 191 -7.48 -11.01 1.51
N ALA A 192 -8.70 -10.87 0.98
CA ALA A 192 -9.64 -11.98 0.88
C ALA A 192 -9.17 -13.07 -0.10
N THR A 193 -9.83 -14.22 -0.10
CA THR A 193 -9.59 -15.29 -1.09
C THR A 193 -9.89 -14.78 -2.50
N GLY A 194 -9.00 -15.05 -3.46
CA GLY A 194 -9.11 -14.56 -4.84
C GLY A 194 -8.79 -13.07 -5.04
N SER A 195 -8.16 -12.41 -4.06
CA SER A 195 -7.71 -11.00 -4.17
C SER A 195 -6.34 -10.81 -4.84
N GLY A 196 -5.66 -11.90 -5.23
CA GLY A 196 -4.36 -11.84 -5.89
C GLY A 196 -3.13 -11.97 -4.99
N LYS A 197 -3.27 -12.34 -3.70
CA LYS A 197 -2.13 -12.52 -2.78
C LYS A 197 -1.00 -13.41 -3.33
N GLY A 198 -1.34 -14.55 -3.93
CA GLY A 198 -0.37 -15.44 -4.57
C GLY A 198 0.38 -14.75 -5.71
N SER A 199 -0.30 -13.96 -6.54
CA SER A 199 0.32 -13.18 -7.62
C SER A 199 1.33 -12.16 -7.10
N VAL A 200 1.10 -11.57 -5.92
CA VAL A 200 2.05 -10.64 -5.27
C VAL A 200 3.30 -11.38 -4.82
N LEU A 201 3.13 -12.52 -4.16
CA LEU A 201 4.24 -13.36 -3.73
C LEU A 201 5.09 -13.80 -4.93
N TRP A 202 4.44 -14.23 -6.01
CA TRP A 202 5.12 -14.56 -7.27
C TRP A 202 5.81 -13.35 -7.92
N SER A 203 5.22 -12.15 -7.84
CA SER A 203 5.85 -10.93 -8.38
C SER A 203 7.10 -10.54 -7.59
N ILE A 204 7.08 -10.69 -6.25
CA ILE A 204 8.26 -10.49 -5.41
C ILE A 204 9.34 -11.52 -5.76
N LEU A 205 8.97 -12.80 -5.88
CA LEU A 205 9.91 -13.87 -6.25
C LEU A 205 10.51 -13.64 -7.65
N ALA A 206 9.71 -13.14 -8.60
CA ALA A 206 10.19 -12.78 -9.93
C ALA A 206 11.20 -11.63 -9.87
N GLY A 207 10.92 -10.56 -9.12
CA GLY A 207 11.86 -9.45 -8.90
C GLY A 207 13.16 -9.88 -8.21
N LEU A 208 13.10 -10.91 -7.35
CA LEU A 208 14.27 -11.50 -6.71
C LEU A 208 15.00 -12.57 -7.54
N GLY A 209 14.42 -13.00 -8.67
CA GLY A 209 14.90 -14.12 -9.48
C GLY A 209 16.41 -14.10 -9.77
N PRO A 210 17.00 -12.97 -10.21
CA PRO A 210 18.45 -12.90 -10.45
C PRO A 210 19.28 -13.08 -9.17
N ALA A 211 18.84 -12.54 -8.02
CA ALA A 211 19.53 -12.67 -6.75
C ALA A 211 19.43 -14.10 -6.18
N ILE A 212 18.28 -14.77 -6.36
CA ILE A 212 18.09 -16.18 -6.04
C ILE A 212 19.03 -17.04 -6.89
N LYS A 213 19.02 -16.83 -8.21
CA LYS A 213 19.88 -17.57 -9.14
C LYS A 213 21.38 -17.38 -8.86
N ALA A 214 21.77 -16.19 -8.43
CA ALA A 214 23.15 -15.86 -8.09
C ALA A 214 23.55 -16.31 -6.67
N GLY A 215 22.65 -16.91 -5.89
CA GLY A 215 22.92 -17.41 -4.54
C GLY A 215 23.00 -16.34 -3.46
N PHE A 216 22.46 -15.14 -3.68
CA PHE A 216 22.41 -14.08 -2.66
C PHE A 216 21.16 -14.13 -1.79
N VAL A 217 20.13 -14.89 -2.22
CA VAL A 217 18.85 -15.03 -1.52
C VAL A 217 18.43 -16.49 -1.53
N ASP A 218 18.24 -17.04 -0.33
CA ASP A 218 17.67 -18.36 -0.11
C ASP A 218 16.21 -18.21 0.28
N VAL A 219 15.31 -18.76 -0.56
CA VAL A 219 13.87 -18.70 -0.30
C VAL A 219 13.44 -19.95 0.47
N TRP A 220 12.85 -19.73 1.64
CA TRP A 220 12.29 -20.76 2.51
C TRP A 220 10.78 -20.55 2.56
N LEU A 221 10.00 -21.55 2.16
CA LEU A 221 8.57 -21.38 1.97
C LEU A 221 7.76 -22.37 2.81
N ALA A 222 6.81 -21.82 3.56
CA ALA A 222 5.79 -22.56 4.30
C ALA A 222 4.42 -22.36 3.65
N ASP A 223 3.88 -23.42 3.05
CA ASP A 223 2.56 -23.43 2.40
C ASP A 223 1.63 -24.48 3.06
N PRO A 224 0.89 -24.11 4.11
CA PRO A 224 -0.01 -25.03 4.81
C PRO A 224 -1.20 -25.52 3.96
N LYS A 225 -1.37 -25.03 2.72
CA LYS A 225 -2.43 -25.48 1.79
C LYS A 225 -1.98 -26.62 0.88
N GLY A 226 -0.85 -27.27 1.17
CA GLY A 226 -0.43 -28.48 0.47
C GLY A 226 0.25 -28.21 -0.88
N GLY A 227 0.80 -27.02 -1.10
CA GLY A 227 1.70 -26.76 -2.23
C GLY A 227 1.02 -26.55 -3.58
N VAL A 228 -0.30 -26.36 -3.64
CA VAL A 228 -1.01 -26.22 -4.92
C VAL A 228 -0.59 -24.96 -5.68
N GLU A 229 -0.33 -23.85 -4.98
CA GLU A 229 0.05 -22.58 -5.61
C GLU A 229 1.57 -22.45 -5.82
N PHE A 230 2.37 -23.08 -4.95
CA PHE A 230 3.81 -22.89 -4.93
C PHE A 230 4.64 -24.12 -5.33
N GLY A 231 4.06 -25.32 -5.39
CA GLY A 231 4.79 -26.56 -5.70
C GLY A 231 5.55 -26.52 -7.04
N VAL A 232 5.13 -25.68 -7.99
CA VAL A 232 5.86 -25.45 -9.25
C VAL A 232 7.28 -24.89 -9.08
N GLY A 233 7.54 -24.21 -7.96
CA GLY A 233 8.83 -23.65 -7.57
C GLY A 233 9.70 -24.60 -6.73
N GLU A 234 9.13 -25.71 -6.26
CA GLU A 234 9.86 -26.72 -5.49
C GLU A 234 11.03 -27.28 -6.33
N ASN A 235 12.19 -27.47 -5.70
CA ASN A 235 13.44 -27.91 -6.35
C ASN A 235 14.02 -26.96 -7.42
N LYS A 236 13.48 -25.75 -7.56
CA LYS A 236 13.97 -24.73 -8.51
C LYS A 236 14.28 -23.40 -7.85
N LEU A 237 13.39 -22.94 -6.98
CA LEU A 237 13.44 -21.61 -6.37
C LEU A 237 13.60 -21.69 -4.85
N PHE A 238 13.09 -22.74 -4.22
CA PHE A 238 13.06 -22.86 -2.77
C PHE A 238 14.16 -23.80 -2.27
N VAL A 239 14.93 -23.31 -1.31
CA VAL A 239 15.94 -24.10 -0.59
C VAL A 239 15.25 -25.01 0.43
N GLU A 240 14.20 -24.50 1.07
CA GLU A 240 13.37 -25.21 2.02
C GLU A 240 11.90 -25.03 1.64
N PHE A 241 11.13 -26.13 1.60
CA PHE A 241 9.71 -26.12 1.30
C PHE A 241 8.97 -27.03 2.29
N ALA A 242 7.97 -26.48 2.98
CA ALA A 242 7.22 -27.20 4.00
C ALA A 242 5.71 -26.97 3.82
N THR A 243 4.92 -28.05 3.94
CA THR A 243 3.48 -28.01 3.62
C THR A 243 2.56 -28.44 4.76
N ASP A 244 3.08 -29.15 5.76
CA ASP A 244 2.31 -29.61 6.92
C ASP A 244 2.78 -28.92 8.21
N ALA A 245 1.96 -28.95 9.25
CA ALA A 245 2.25 -28.23 10.49
C ALA A 245 3.59 -28.63 11.11
N THR A 246 3.92 -29.93 11.10
CA THR A 246 5.15 -30.45 11.69
C THR A 246 6.38 -29.99 10.90
N THR A 247 6.36 -30.11 9.57
CA THR A 247 7.48 -29.66 8.72
C THR A 247 7.64 -28.15 8.75
N ILE A 248 6.54 -27.39 8.80
CA ILE A 248 6.58 -25.93 8.92
C ILE A 248 7.21 -25.52 10.25
N LEU A 249 6.83 -26.15 11.37
CA LEU A 249 7.46 -25.88 12.67
C LEU A 249 8.95 -26.22 12.65
N ALA A 250 9.36 -27.33 12.02
CA ALA A 250 10.76 -27.69 11.87
C ALA A 250 11.54 -26.65 11.04
N LEU A 251 10.97 -26.18 9.93
CA LEU A 251 11.53 -25.12 9.09
C LEU A 251 11.72 -23.81 9.89
N LEU A 252 10.72 -23.42 10.68
CA LEU A 252 10.82 -22.23 11.55
C LEU A 252 11.88 -22.38 12.64
N GLN A 253 12.00 -23.57 13.24
CA GLN A 253 13.06 -23.85 14.22
C GLN A 253 14.45 -23.74 13.58
N LYS A 254 14.61 -24.28 12.37
CA LYS A 254 15.84 -24.16 11.59
C LYS A 254 16.16 -22.69 11.31
N ALA A 255 15.18 -21.88 10.90
CA ALA A 255 15.39 -20.46 10.63
C ALA A 255 15.80 -19.68 11.90
N VAL A 256 15.21 -20.00 13.05
CA VAL A 256 15.59 -19.41 14.34
C VAL A 256 17.02 -19.82 14.73
N HIS A 257 17.40 -21.06 14.47
CA HIS A 257 18.75 -21.54 14.74
C HIS A 257 19.79 -20.79 13.90
N GLU A 258 19.59 -20.68 12.59
CA GLU A 258 20.46 -19.91 11.68
C GLU A 258 20.56 -18.44 12.11
N MET A 259 19.43 -17.82 12.48
CA MET A 259 19.40 -16.46 13.03
C MET A 259 20.30 -16.32 14.26
N GLN A 260 20.25 -17.27 15.19
CA GLN A 260 21.04 -17.25 16.42
C GLN A 260 22.54 -17.46 16.15
N GLU A 261 22.88 -18.35 15.22
CA GLU A 261 24.27 -18.56 14.80
C GLU A 261 24.85 -17.29 14.15
N ARG A 262 24.12 -16.70 13.20
CA ARG A 262 24.49 -15.42 12.57
C ARG A 262 24.66 -14.33 13.60
N GLN A 263 23.75 -14.23 14.56
CA GLN A 263 23.84 -13.25 15.64
C GLN A 263 25.09 -13.47 16.52
N ALA A 264 25.49 -14.71 16.78
CA ALA A 264 26.73 -15.01 17.49
C ALA A 264 27.97 -14.59 16.69
N ARG A 265 28.03 -14.91 15.39
CA ARG A 265 29.10 -14.49 14.47
C ARG A 265 29.21 -12.97 14.40
N MET A 266 28.08 -12.27 14.23
CA MET A 266 28.02 -10.80 14.19
C MET A 266 28.52 -10.16 15.48
N ARG A 267 28.14 -10.70 16.65
CA ARG A 267 28.61 -10.19 17.95
C ARG A 267 30.12 -10.34 18.10
N ALA A 268 30.68 -11.47 17.69
CA ALA A 268 32.11 -11.70 17.71
C ALA A 268 32.88 -10.74 16.77
N ALA A 269 32.29 -10.42 15.61
CA ALA A 269 32.87 -9.53 14.61
C ALA A 269 32.55 -8.02 14.83
N GLY A 270 31.72 -7.67 15.80
CA GLY A 270 31.28 -6.28 16.04
C GLY A 270 30.36 -5.71 14.96
N LEU A 271 29.73 -6.57 14.14
CA LEU A 271 28.86 -6.16 13.03
C LEU A 271 27.45 -5.84 13.52
N ARG A 272 26.87 -4.75 12.98
CA ARG A 272 25.49 -4.33 13.30
C ARG A 272 24.44 -4.89 12.36
N LYS A 273 24.81 -5.20 11.12
CA LYS A 273 23.93 -5.76 10.08
C LYS A 273 24.71 -6.69 9.17
N ILE A 274 24.08 -7.77 8.72
CA ILE A 274 24.60 -8.63 7.65
C ILE A 274 24.27 -8.02 6.30
N VAL A 275 25.28 -7.91 5.44
CA VAL A 275 25.10 -7.68 4.01
C VAL A 275 25.12 -9.06 3.33
N PRO A 276 24.08 -9.43 2.57
CA PRO A 276 24.02 -10.75 1.93
C PRO A 276 25.20 -11.01 0.99
N THR A 277 25.76 -12.20 1.09
CA THR A 277 26.78 -12.74 0.17
C THR A 277 26.38 -14.14 -0.28
N GLN A 278 27.15 -14.78 -1.18
CA GLN A 278 26.89 -16.17 -1.56
C GLN A 278 27.13 -17.16 -0.42
N ASP A 279 28.06 -16.86 0.48
CA ASP A 279 28.36 -17.71 1.64
C ASP A 279 27.38 -17.46 2.81
N GLU A 280 26.78 -16.26 2.86
CA GLU A 280 25.82 -15.86 3.88
C GLU A 280 24.63 -15.15 3.21
N PRO A 281 23.77 -15.89 2.49
CA PRO A 281 22.66 -15.33 1.73
C PRO A 281 21.57 -14.77 2.64
N LEU A 282 20.74 -13.87 2.08
CA LEU A 282 19.50 -13.45 2.74
C LEU A 282 18.56 -14.65 2.83
N ILE A 283 18.13 -15.00 4.03
CA ILE A 283 17.05 -15.99 4.21
C ILE A 283 15.72 -15.23 4.08
N LEU A 284 15.00 -15.49 2.99
CA LEU A 284 13.65 -14.99 2.77
C LEU A 284 12.64 -16.07 3.15
N LEU A 285 12.06 -15.94 4.34
CA LEU A 285 11.02 -16.82 4.84
C LEU A 285 9.64 -16.33 4.39
N ILE A 286 8.94 -17.12 3.59
CA ILE A 286 7.58 -16.84 3.12
C ILE A 286 6.60 -17.80 3.81
N ILE A 287 5.48 -17.25 4.31
CA ILE A 287 4.39 -17.98 4.95
C ILE A 287 3.09 -17.58 4.24
N ASP A 288 2.56 -18.39 3.31
CA ASP A 288 1.41 -17.98 2.47
C ASP A 288 0.10 -17.78 3.27
N GLU A 289 -0.14 -18.63 4.26
CA GLU A 289 -1.37 -18.56 5.05
C GLU A 289 -1.08 -18.80 6.51
N ALA A 290 -0.53 -17.78 7.18
CA ALA A 290 -0.20 -17.88 8.60
C ALA A 290 -1.44 -18.21 9.46
N ALA A 291 -2.65 -17.87 9.00
CA ALA A 291 -3.91 -18.20 9.67
C ALA A 291 -4.31 -19.68 9.51
N ALA A 292 -3.94 -20.38 8.43
CA ALA A 292 -4.30 -21.78 8.22
C ALA A 292 -3.60 -22.72 9.21
N LEU A 293 -2.35 -22.43 9.56
CA LEU A 293 -1.69 -23.11 10.68
C LEU A 293 -2.46 -22.91 12.00
N SER A 294 -3.10 -21.74 12.18
CA SER A 294 -3.91 -21.49 13.37
C SER A 294 -5.26 -22.23 13.37
N SER A 295 -5.74 -22.74 12.23
CA SER A 295 -7.03 -23.46 12.16
C SER A 295 -6.89 -24.98 12.19
N TYR A 296 -5.80 -25.54 11.69
CA TYR A 296 -5.62 -27.00 11.56
C TYR A 296 -4.60 -27.61 12.52
N ALA A 297 -3.72 -26.81 13.12
CA ALA A 297 -2.70 -27.30 14.05
C ALA A 297 -3.22 -27.40 15.49
N GLU A 298 -2.62 -28.28 16.29
CA GLU A 298 -2.92 -28.41 17.71
C GLU A 298 -2.57 -27.12 18.47
N ARG A 299 -3.20 -26.90 19.63
CA ARG A 299 -2.97 -25.68 20.41
C ARG A 299 -1.49 -25.45 20.74
N GLN A 300 -0.76 -26.52 21.06
CA GLN A 300 0.67 -26.44 21.37
C GLN A 300 1.51 -26.08 20.13
N GLU A 301 1.14 -26.57 18.95
CA GLU A 301 1.78 -26.22 17.68
C GLU A 301 1.53 -24.75 17.33
N GLN A 302 0.32 -24.24 17.56
CA GLN A 302 -0.01 -22.83 17.36
C GLN A 302 0.79 -21.89 18.28
N GLU A 303 0.93 -22.25 19.56
CA GLU A 303 1.73 -21.49 20.53
C GLU A 303 3.22 -21.50 20.12
N THR A 304 3.72 -22.64 19.63
CA THR A 304 5.09 -22.77 19.13
C THR A 304 5.32 -21.93 17.87
N PHE A 305 4.39 -21.97 16.91
CA PHE A 305 4.43 -21.17 15.69
C PHE A 305 4.49 -19.67 16.00
N ARG A 306 3.61 -19.18 16.89
CA ARG A 306 3.59 -17.77 17.32
C ARG A 306 4.90 -17.35 17.99
N ARG A 307 5.46 -18.21 18.85
CA ARG A 307 6.73 -17.96 19.53
C ARG A 307 7.88 -17.85 18.53
N LEU A 308 8.03 -18.81 17.62
CA LEU A 308 9.12 -18.82 16.63
C LEU A 308 9.02 -17.65 15.66
N THR A 309 7.82 -17.40 15.12
CA THR A 309 7.57 -16.27 14.21
C THR A 309 7.84 -14.93 14.90
N GLY A 310 7.42 -14.76 16.16
CA GLY A 310 7.72 -13.55 16.94
C GLY A 310 9.22 -13.36 17.20
N GLN A 311 9.98 -14.43 17.40
CA GLN A 311 11.44 -14.37 17.51
C GLN A 311 12.09 -13.91 16.20
N LEU A 312 11.69 -14.50 15.07
CA LEU A 312 12.19 -14.12 13.74
C LEU A 312 11.86 -12.67 13.39
N GLN A 313 10.65 -12.20 13.68
CA GLN A 313 10.23 -10.82 13.41
C GLN A 313 10.94 -9.79 14.31
N SER A 314 11.30 -10.18 15.54
CA SER A 314 11.95 -9.26 16.49
C SER A 314 13.47 -9.18 16.31
N GLN A 315 14.11 -10.27 15.88
CA GLN A 315 15.57 -10.40 15.85
C GLN A 315 16.14 -10.65 14.45
N GLY A 316 15.34 -11.12 13.50
CA GLY A 316 15.77 -11.56 12.17
C GLY A 316 16.26 -10.43 11.27
N ARG A 317 15.68 -9.23 11.42
CA ARG A 317 15.96 -8.08 10.54
C ARG A 317 17.45 -7.82 10.32
N ALA A 318 18.22 -7.64 11.39
CA ALA A 318 19.63 -7.24 11.28
C ALA A 318 20.54 -8.39 10.85
N VAL A 319 20.12 -9.64 11.05
CA VAL A 319 20.91 -10.84 10.77
C VAL A 319 20.65 -11.40 9.36
N GLY A 320 19.92 -10.67 8.51
CA GLY A 320 19.61 -11.13 7.16
C GLY A 320 18.58 -12.25 7.12
N VAL A 321 17.58 -12.22 8.01
CA VAL A 321 16.37 -13.05 7.92
C VAL A 321 15.15 -12.15 7.77
N SER A 322 14.53 -12.18 6.60
CA SER A 322 13.33 -11.42 6.27
C SER A 322 12.12 -12.34 6.23
N VAL A 323 10.95 -11.85 6.67
CA VAL A 323 9.73 -12.65 6.77
C VAL A 323 8.63 -11.99 5.99
N ILE A 324 8.04 -12.70 5.03
CA ILE A 324 6.81 -12.33 4.34
C ILE A 324 5.71 -13.26 4.83
N ALA A 325 4.71 -12.72 5.51
CA ALA A 325 3.54 -13.47 5.93
C ALA A 325 2.33 -13.00 5.14
N ALA A 326 1.54 -13.94 4.62
CA ALA A 326 0.25 -13.67 4.00
C ALA A 326 -0.89 -14.23 4.88
N VAL A 327 -1.99 -13.47 4.92
CA VAL A 327 -3.17 -13.74 5.75
C VAL A 327 -4.45 -13.51 4.94
N GLN A 328 -5.36 -14.48 4.94
CA GLN A 328 -6.74 -14.34 4.50
C GLN A 328 -7.61 -13.70 5.58
N ASP A 329 -8.42 -12.72 5.19
CA ASP A 329 -9.46 -12.08 6.03
C ASP A 329 -9.04 -11.90 7.49
N PRO A 330 -8.24 -10.87 7.84
CA PRO A 330 -7.90 -10.64 9.24
C PRO A 330 -9.21 -10.43 10.03
N PRO A 331 -9.61 -11.33 10.96
CA PRO A 331 -10.78 -11.04 11.78
C PRO A 331 -10.48 -9.76 12.55
N LYS A 332 -11.50 -8.91 12.77
CA LYS A 332 -11.41 -7.65 13.53
C LYS A 332 -10.68 -7.76 14.89
N ARG A 333 -10.44 -8.99 15.40
CA ARG A 333 -9.72 -9.33 16.64
C ARG A 333 -8.28 -9.84 16.47
N SER A 334 -7.83 -10.24 15.28
CA SER A 334 -6.48 -10.79 15.07
C SER A 334 -5.38 -9.73 14.96
N CYS A 335 -5.76 -8.46 14.85
CA CYS A 335 -4.85 -7.33 14.90
C CYS A 335 -4.95 -6.68 16.30
N PRO A 336 -4.25 -7.20 17.33
CA PRO A 336 -4.13 -6.48 18.58
C PRO A 336 -3.31 -5.23 18.29
N THR A 337 -3.90 -4.08 18.58
CA THR A 337 -3.46 -2.70 18.31
C THR A 337 -2.07 -2.33 18.85
N GLY A 338 -1.32 -3.28 19.42
CA GLY A 338 0.00 -3.09 20.01
C GLY A 338 1.19 -3.67 19.23
N ASN A 339 0.99 -4.55 18.23
CA ASN A 339 2.13 -5.23 17.56
C ASN A 339 2.28 -4.96 16.06
N CYS A 340 1.34 -4.26 15.42
CA CYS A 340 1.47 -3.81 14.02
C CYS A 340 2.28 -2.50 13.87
N SER A 341 2.73 -1.88 14.97
CA SER A 341 3.31 -0.54 14.99
C SER A 341 4.84 -0.47 14.80
N ARG A 342 5.51 -1.59 14.49
CA ARG A 342 6.95 -1.58 14.24
C ARG A 342 7.28 -2.14 12.86
N HIS A 343 7.33 -1.24 11.88
CA HIS A 343 7.98 -1.43 10.58
C HIS A 343 7.46 -2.62 9.75
N VAL A 344 6.15 -2.89 9.79
CA VAL A 344 5.48 -3.79 8.86
C VAL A 344 4.98 -2.95 7.68
N SER A 345 5.49 -3.20 6.48
CA SER A 345 4.80 -2.73 5.26
C SER A 345 3.55 -3.60 5.10
N ALA A 346 2.40 -3.06 5.51
CA ALA A 346 1.11 -3.70 5.33
C ALA A 346 0.59 -3.35 3.94
N CYS A 347 0.32 -4.36 3.11
CA CYS A 347 -0.33 -4.18 1.81
C CYS A 347 -1.68 -4.90 1.85
N GLY A 348 -2.74 -4.11 1.77
CA GLY A 348 -4.12 -4.58 1.75
C GLY A 348 -4.60 -4.84 0.33
N TRP A 349 -5.09 -6.04 0.09
CA TRP A 349 -5.68 -6.51 -1.16
C TRP A 349 -7.18 -6.72 -0.98
N ARG A 350 -7.95 -6.63 -2.07
CA ARG A 350 -9.43 -6.55 -2.06
C ARG A 350 -10.09 -7.48 -1.04
N ASN A 351 -10.83 -6.91 -0.07
CA ASN A 351 -11.78 -7.64 0.78
C ASN A 351 -13.16 -7.61 0.12
N ARG A 352 -13.60 -8.71 -0.50
CA ARG A 352 -15.00 -8.81 -0.95
C ARG A 352 -15.87 -9.23 0.25
N HIS A 353 -16.53 -8.27 0.89
CA HIS A 353 -17.72 -8.63 1.66
C HIS A 353 -18.82 -9.02 0.66
N ARG A 354 -19.09 -10.33 0.53
CA ARG A 354 -20.35 -10.79 -0.06
C ARG A 354 -21.47 -10.45 0.92
N SER A 355 -22.17 -9.34 0.69
CA SER A 355 -23.56 -9.22 1.14
C SER A 355 -24.36 -10.32 0.43
N ARG A 356 -25.01 -11.17 1.22
CA ARG A 356 -26.06 -12.08 0.76
C ARG A 356 -27.37 -11.32 0.63
#